data_AF-A0A6C0UY13-F1
#
_entry.id   AF-A0A6C0UY13-F1
#
_cell.length_a   1.000
_cell.length_b   1.000
_cell.length_c   1.000
_cell.angle_alpha   90.00
_cell.angle_beta   90.00
_cell.angle_gamma   90.00
#
_symmetry.space_group_name_H-M   'P 1'
#
loop_
_entity.id
_entity.type
_entity.pdbx_description
1 polymer ?
#
loop_
_entity_poly.entity_id
_entity_poly.type
_entity_poly.pdbx_seq_one_letter_code
_entity_poly.pdbx_strand_id
1 'polypeptide(L)'
;MSEDSLKEMVERISWFSPVDYEILMFYEKYDIGLTAKSLAYNIGYNRKYVNDRMRVLEDAGLFLNENGIYALSELGREFLTGNVDEDELPEP
;
A
#
# COMPACT_ATOMS: atom_id res chain seq x y z
N MET A 1 0.11 2.43 -13.35
CA MET A 1 1.09 3.51 -13.56
C MET A 1 2.42 2.92 -14.02
N SER A 2 3.47 3.72 -14.25
CA SER A 2 4.84 3.20 -14.35
C SER A 2 5.44 3.04 -12.94
N GLU A 3 6.42 2.15 -12.80
CA GLU A 3 7.18 1.91 -11.58
C GLU A 3 7.90 3.19 -11.09
N ASP A 4 8.52 3.95 -12.01
CA ASP A 4 9.14 5.24 -11.69
C ASP A 4 8.13 6.27 -11.16
N SER A 5 6.92 6.35 -11.76
CA SER A 5 5.89 7.28 -11.29
C SER A 5 5.34 6.92 -9.91
N LEU A 6 5.14 5.64 -9.61
CA LEU A 6 4.72 5.20 -8.27
C LEU A 6 5.78 5.51 -7.22
N LYS A 7 7.06 5.36 -7.56
CA LYS A 7 8.16 5.65 -6.66
C LYS A 7 8.27 7.16 -6.36
N GLU A 8 8.15 8.01 -7.38
CA GLU A 8 8.13 9.46 -7.18
C GLU A 8 6.96 9.92 -6.30
N MET A 9 5.77 9.32 -6.45
CA MET A 9 4.61 9.62 -5.59
C MET A 9 4.85 9.22 -4.13
N VAL A 10 5.41 8.02 -3.91
CA VAL A 10 5.77 7.53 -2.56
C VAL A 10 6.77 8.47 -1.87
N GLU A 11 7.73 9.03 -2.61
CA GLU A 11 8.75 9.93 -2.07
C GLU A 11 8.20 11.30 -1.64
N ARG A 12 7.02 11.69 -2.14
CA ARG A 12 6.39 12.98 -1.83
C ARG A 12 5.43 12.92 -0.65
N ILE A 13 4.83 11.76 -0.39
CA ILE A 13 3.95 11.57 0.76
C ILE A 13 4.80 11.40 2.02
N SER A 14 4.74 12.39 2.92
CA SER A 14 5.66 12.53 4.06
C SER A 14 5.68 11.34 5.03
N TRP A 15 4.57 10.61 5.13
CA TRP A 15 4.39 9.48 6.03
C TRP A 15 4.57 8.11 5.35
N PHE A 16 4.80 8.08 4.04
CA PHE A 16 5.17 6.87 3.32
C PHE A 16 6.59 6.41 3.68
N SER A 17 6.80 5.11 3.55
CA SER A 17 8.07 4.43 3.74
C SER A 17 8.45 3.69 2.45
N PRO A 18 9.75 3.46 2.17
CA PRO A 18 10.17 2.72 0.97
C PRO A 18 9.49 1.36 0.76
N VAL A 19 9.08 0.68 1.84
CA VAL A 19 8.39 -0.61 1.72
C VAL A 19 6.93 -0.46 1.25
N ASP A 20 6.31 0.70 1.43
CA ASP A 20 4.94 0.92 0.97
C ASP A 20 4.85 0.90 -0.55
N TYR A 21 5.89 1.39 -1.23
CA TYR A 21 6.03 1.23 -2.67
C TYR A 21 6.00 -0.25 -3.08
N GLU A 22 6.77 -1.10 -2.40
CA GLU A 22 6.83 -2.55 -2.68
C GLU A 22 5.48 -3.24 -2.40
N ILE A 23 4.77 -2.80 -1.35
CA ILE A 23 3.42 -3.24 -1.03
C ILE A 23 2.46 -2.85 -2.17
N LEU A 24 2.41 -1.56 -2.51
CA LEU A 24 1.51 -1.02 -3.52
C LEU A 24 1.76 -1.63 -4.90
N MET A 25 3.02 -1.79 -5.30
CA MET A 25 3.42 -2.46 -6.54
C MET A 25 2.98 -3.93 -6.56
N PHE A 26 3.08 -4.63 -5.43
CA PHE A 26 2.58 -6.00 -5.33
C PHE A 26 1.08 -6.05 -5.59
N TYR A 27 0.28 -5.16 -5.00
CA TYR A 27 -1.17 -5.15 -5.17
C TYR A 27 -1.63 -4.57 -6.52
N GLU A 28 -0.89 -3.63 -7.11
CA GLU A 28 -1.13 -3.18 -8.49
C GLU A 28 -1.02 -4.35 -9.47
N LYS A 29 0.00 -5.20 -9.26
CA LYS A 29 0.21 -6.39 -10.08
C LYS A 29 -0.76 -7.54 -9.72
N TYR A 30 -1.14 -7.65 -8.45
CA TYR A 30 -1.93 -8.74 -7.90
C TYR A 30 -3.03 -8.18 -6.99
N ASP A 31 -4.19 -7.81 -7.55
CA ASP A 31 -5.36 -7.36 -6.78
C ASP A 31 -6.07 -8.55 -6.10
N ILE A 32 -5.47 -9.04 -5.00
CA ILE A 32 -5.91 -10.20 -4.22
C ILE A 32 -5.86 -9.91 -2.71
N GLY A 33 -6.63 -10.62 -1.90
CA GLY A 33 -6.52 -10.54 -0.44
C GLY A 33 -5.35 -11.34 0.13
N LEU A 34 -4.50 -10.73 0.97
CA LEU A 34 -3.39 -11.41 1.64
C LEU A 34 -3.22 -11.04 3.11
N THR A 35 -2.72 -11.99 3.89
CA THR A 35 -2.20 -11.65 5.24
C THR A 35 -0.88 -10.89 5.13
N ALA A 36 -0.58 -10.03 6.10
CA ALA A 36 0.72 -9.36 6.18
C ALA A 36 1.91 -10.35 6.21
N LYS A 37 1.71 -11.56 6.74
CA LYS A 37 2.72 -12.64 6.69
C LYS A 37 3.01 -13.09 5.26
N SER A 38 1.96 -13.37 4.50
CA SER A 38 2.09 -13.82 3.11
C SER A 38 2.67 -12.72 2.23
N LEU A 39 2.22 -11.48 2.41
CA LEU A 39 2.76 -10.33 1.70
C LEU A 39 4.26 -10.17 1.98
N ALA A 40 4.66 -10.10 3.25
CA ALA A 40 6.06 -9.94 3.65
C ALA A 40 6.99 -11.01 3.07
N TYR A 41 6.52 -12.26 2.99
CA TYR A 41 7.27 -13.34 2.35
C TYR A 41 7.51 -13.07 0.85
N ASN A 42 6.52 -12.54 0.13
CA ASN A 42 6.62 -12.28 -1.30
C ASN A 42 7.46 -11.04 -1.65
N ILE A 43 7.44 -10.01 -0.79
CA ILE A 43 8.24 -8.78 -1.01
C ILE A 43 9.61 -8.81 -0.31
N GLY A 44 9.93 -9.88 0.43
CA GLY A 44 11.25 -10.05 1.06
C GLY A 44 11.48 -9.21 2.33
N TYR A 45 10.43 -8.71 2.97
CA TYR A 45 10.52 -7.86 4.16
C TYR A 45 10.19 -8.60 5.46
N ASN A 46 10.57 -8.00 6.58
CA ASN A 46 10.20 -8.50 7.90
C ASN A 46 8.69 -8.40 8.12
N ARG A 47 8.05 -9.50 8.53
CA ARG A 47 6.60 -9.57 8.80
C ARG A 47 6.09 -8.50 9.76
N LYS A 48 6.80 -8.22 10.87
CA LYS A 48 6.37 -7.21 11.84
C LYS A 48 6.34 -5.84 11.17
N TYR A 49 7.40 -5.52 10.42
CA TYR A 49 7.51 -4.26 9.73
C TYR A 49 6.41 -4.07 8.68
N VAL A 50 6.17 -5.09 7.83
CA VAL A 50 5.08 -5.05 6.84
C VAL A 50 3.72 -4.91 7.53
N ASN A 51 3.48 -5.64 8.62
CA ASN A 51 2.22 -5.50 9.36
C ASN A 51 2.03 -4.11 9.96
N ASP A 52 3.09 -3.49 10.49
CA ASP A 52 3.02 -2.12 11.00
C ASP A 52 2.70 -1.14 9.87
N ARG A 53 3.25 -1.34 8.66
CA ARG A 53 2.93 -0.51 7.48
C ARG A 53 1.55 -0.74 6.90
N MET A 54 1.07 -1.99 6.84
CA MET A 54 -0.29 -2.28 6.38
C MET A 54 -1.35 -1.58 7.25
N ARG A 55 -1.10 -1.39 8.54
CA ARG A 55 -1.97 -0.60 9.42
C ARG A 55 -1.97 0.88 9.05
N VAL A 56 -0.81 1.46 8.80
CA VAL A 56 -0.71 2.86 8.35
C VAL A 56 -1.47 3.08 7.03
N LEU A 57 -1.34 2.14 6.09
CA LEU A 57 -2.06 2.21 4.81
C LEU A 57 -3.57 1.92 4.95
N GLU A 58 -3.97 1.09 5.92
CA GLU A 58 -5.37 0.87 6.32
C GLU A 58 -5.97 2.13 6.95
N ASP A 59 -5.26 2.78 7.87
CA ASP A 59 -5.67 4.01 8.55
C ASP A 59 -5.83 5.16 7.54
N ALA A 60 -4.98 5.21 6.51
CA ALA A 60 -5.11 6.14 5.38
C ALA A 60 -6.21 5.75 4.37
N GLY A 61 -6.93 4.65 4.60
CA GLY A 61 -8.05 4.18 3.77
C GLY A 61 -7.65 3.51 2.45
N LEU A 62 -6.36 3.28 2.18
CA LEU A 62 -5.88 2.64 0.95
C LEU A 62 -6.14 1.12 0.95
N PHE A 63 -6.21 0.52 2.13
CA PHE A 63 -6.50 -0.90 2.31
C PHE A 63 -7.68 -1.14 3.23
N LEU A 64 -8.38 -2.24 2.98
CA LEU A 64 -9.37 -2.81 3.88
C LEU A 64 -8.77 -4.04 4.56
N ASN A 65 -9.17 -4.29 5.81
CA ASN A 65 -8.72 -5.42 6.60
C ASN A 65 -9.91 -6.23 7.11
N GLU A 66 -10.02 -7.47 6.63
CA GLU A 66 -11.02 -8.41 7.09
C GLU A 66 -10.33 -9.58 7.78
N ASN A 67 -10.41 -9.63 9.12
CA ASN A 67 -9.81 -10.69 9.93
C ASN A 67 -8.30 -10.92 9.66
N GLY A 68 -7.55 -9.86 9.37
CA GLY A 68 -6.11 -9.89 9.10
C GLY A 68 -5.76 -10.19 7.64
N ILE A 69 -6.75 -10.23 6.74
CA ILE A 69 -6.57 -10.28 5.30
C ILE A 69 -6.73 -8.86 4.76
N TYR A 70 -5.67 -8.33 4.15
CA TYR A 70 -5.67 -7.02 3.55
C TYR A 70 -5.96 -7.11 2.06
N ALA A 71 -6.77 -6.19 1.55
CA ALA A 71 -7.06 -6.00 0.13
C ALA A 71 -7.16 -4.50 -0.17
N LEU A 72 -6.93 -4.09 -1.43
CA LEU A 72 -7.12 -2.70 -1.82
C LEU A 72 -8.56 -2.26 -1.58
N SER A 73 -8.72 -1.06 -1.03
CA SER A 73 -10.01 -0.35 -1.02
C SER A 73 -10.29 0.24 -2.42
N GLU A 74 -11.46 0.86 -2.61
CA GLU A 74 -11.71 1.64 -3.83
C GLU A 74 -10.73 2.81 -3.95
N LEU A 75 -10.52 3.55 -2.87
CA LEU A 75 -9.53 4.63 -2.80
C LEU A 75 -8.12 4.15 -3.17
N GLY A 76 -7.71 2.97 -2.69
CA GLY A 76 -6.42 2.38 -3.03
C GLY A 76 -6.26 2.06 -4.52
N ARG A 77 -7.33 1.59 -5.18
CA ARG A 77 -7.34 1.35 -6.63
C ARG A 77 -7.28 2.65 -7.42
N GLU A 78 -8.07 3.65 -7.01
CA GLU A 78 -8.05 4.98 -7.63
C GLU A 78 -6.67 5.65 -7.48
N PHE A 79 -6.07 5.56 -6.30
CA PHE A 79 -4.70 6.03 -6.05
C PHE A 79 -3.67 5.38 -6.97
N LEU A 80 -3.69 4.04 -7.11
CA LEU A 80 -2.77 3.30 -8.00
C LEU A 80 -2.99 3.57 -9.50
N THR A 81 -4.15 4.10 -9.88
CA THR A 81 -4.42 4.53 -11.26
C THR A 81 -4.05 5.98 -11.52
N GLY A 82 -3.65 6.72 -10.48
CA GLY A 82 -3.33 8.15 -10.56
C GLY A 82 -4.58 9.04 -10.62
N ASN A 83 -5.74 8.54 -10.21
CA ASN A 83 -7.00 9.28 -10.19
C ASN A 83 -7.23 10.07 -8.90
N VAL A 84 -6.36 9.89 -7.90
CA VAL A 84 -6.37 10.58 -6.61
C VAL A 84 -5.00 11.19 -6.41
N ASP A 85 -4.98 12.49 -6.12
CA ASP A 85 -3.74 13.22 -5.90
C ASP A 85 -3.15 12.90 -4.51
N GLU A 86 -1.83 12.98 -4.39
CA GLU A 86 -1.09 12.67 -3.15
C GLU A 86 -1.58 13.51 -1.94
N ASP A 87 -1.94 14.76 -2.19
CA ASP A 87 -2.42 15.73 -1.19
C ASP A 87 -3.86 15.43 -0.71
N GLU A 88 -4.56 14.51 -1.37
CA GLU A 88 -5.93 14.11 -1.03
C GLU A 88 -5.97 12.91 -0.08
N LEU A 89 -4.83 12.25 0.15
CA LEU A 89 -4.77 11.14 1.09
C LEU A 89 -4.85 11.64 2.54
N PRO A 90 -5.72 11.03 3.38
CA PRO A 90 -5.75 11.36 4.80
C PRO A 90 -4.44 10.94 5.46
N GLU A 91 -3.87 11.83 6.29
CA GLU A 91 -2.73 11.47 7.14
C GLU A 91 -3.18 10.48 8.23
N PRO A 92 -2.53 9.30 8.35
CA PRO A 92 -2.86 8.27 9.33
C PRO A 92 -2.35 8.57 10.76
#